data_AF-A0AAD7H0V5-F1
#
_entry.id   AF-A0AAD7H0V5-F1
#
_cell.length_a   1.000
_cell.length_b   1.000
_cell.length_c   1.000
_cell.angle_alpha   90.00
_cell.angle_beta   90.00
_cell.angle_gamma   90.00
#
_symmetry.space_group_name_H-M   'P 1'
#
loop_
_entity.id
_entity.type
_entity.pdbx_description
1 polymer ?
#
loop_
_entity_poly.entity_id
_entity_poly.type
_entity_poly.pdbx_seq_one_letter_code
_entity_poly.pdbx_strand_id
1 'polypeptide(L)'
;MTYSGSGGLVFKATVFEEYFNDWIRPYEHYIPILPGLSDLLQKVEWARAHDAEARMMQERGRAVAERVMTDAQNDCYFFALLLEWARLQEMARNASVSLG
;
A
#
# COMPACT_ATOMS: atom_id res chain seq x y z
N MET A 1 7.00 9.10 7.11
CA MET A 1 7.77 8.38 6.07
C MET A 1 7.33 8.91 4.72
N THR A 2 7.73 10.13 4.37
CA THR A 2 7.27 10.89 3.19
C THR A 2 8.30 10.78 2.06
N TYR A 3 8.30 9.66 1.35
CA TYR A 3 9.08 9.52 0.11
C TYR A 3 8.12 9.44 -1.09
N SER A 4 7.36 10.52 -1.32
CA SER A 4 6.64 10.77 -2.58
C SER A 4 6.99 12.15 -3.17
N GLY A 5 8.10 12.74 -2.70
CA GLY A 5 8.56 14.06 -3.15
C GLY A 5 9.42 14.03 -4.42
N SER A 6 10.01 12.89 -4.78
CA SER A 6 11.02 12.81 -5.86
C SER A 6 10.45 12.69 -7.28
N GLY A 7 9.13 12.62 -7.45
CA GLY A 7 8.49 12.60 -8.79
C GLY A 7 8.83 11.38 -9.65
N GLY A 8 9.37 10.31 -9.06
CA GLY A 8 9.75 9.09 -9.77
C GLY A 8 8.62 8.07 -9.87
N LEU A 9 8.65 7.27 -10.95
CA LEU A 9 7.81 6.08 -11.07
C LEU A 9 8.26 5.01 -10.07
N VAL A 10 7.31 4.41 -9.35
CA VAL A 10 7.58 3.40 -8.33
C VAL A 10 7.60 2.01 -8.95
N PHE A 11 8.67 1.26 -8.68
CA PHE A 11 8.77 -0.18 -8.92
C PHE A 11 8.69 -0.90 -7.57
N LYS A 12 7.67 -1.72 -7.36
CA LYS A 12 7.41 -2.37 -6.05
C LYS A 12 7.68 -3.87 -6.14
N ALA A 13 8.68 -4.33 -5.39
CA ALA A 13 8.93 -5.74 -5.10
C ALA A 13 8.31 -6.08 -3.73
N THR A 14 7.31 -6.96 -3.69
CA THR A 14 6.81 -7.49 -2.41
C THR A 14 6.24 -8.88 -2.58
N VAL A 15 6.32 -9.68 -1.51
CA VAL A 15 5.56 -10.92 -1.32
C VAL A 15 4.51 -10.79 -0.20
N PHE A 16 4.54 -9.67 0.52
CA PHE A 16 3.75 -9.45 1.72
C PHE A 16 2.51 -8.62 1.41
N GLU A 17 1.43 -8.97 2.11
CA GLU A 17 0.27 -8.10 2.21
C GLU A 17 0.54 -6.98 3.21
N GLU A 18 0.30 -5.75 2.78
CA GLU A 18 0.43 -4.54 3.59
C GLU A 18 -0.97 -3.95 3.78
N TYR A 19 -1.19 -3.28 4.90
CA TYR A 19 -2.52 -2.76 5.28
C TYR A 19 -3.13 -1.77 4.27
N PHE A 20 -2.31 -1.13 3.44
CA PHE A 20 -2.73 -0.16 2.42
C PHE A 20 -2.84 -0.77 1.00
N ASN A 21 -2.66 -2.09 0.84
CA ASN A 21 -2.69 -2.72 -0.48
C ASN A 21 -4.01 -2.54 -1.21
N ASP A 22 -5.14 -2.40 -0.50
CA ASP A 22 -6.44 -2.15 -1.13
C ASP A 22 -6.54 -0.74 -1.74
N TRP A 23 -5.68 0.18 -1.33
CA TRP A 23 -5.68 1.58 -1.79
C TRP A 23 -4.76 1.80 -2.99
N ILE A 24 -3.77 0.92 -3.21
CA ILE A 24 -2.82 1.05 -4.32
C ILE A 24 -2.86 -0.19 -5.22
N ARG A 25 -2.81 0.00 -6.54
CA ARG A 25 -3.04 -1.09 -7.50
C ARG A 25 -1.88 -1.20 -8.48
N PRO A 26 -1.46 -2.44 -8.80
CA PRO A 26 -0.43 -2.66 -9.81
C PRO A 26 -0.89 -2.11 -11.16
N TYR A 27 0.04 -1.48 -11.88
CA TYR A 27 -0.15 -0.81 -13.18
C TYR A 27 -1.11 0.39 -13.18
N GLU A 28 -1.77 0.69 -12.06
CA GLU A 28 -2.51 1.95 -11.88
C GLU A 28 -1.62 3.00 -11.20
N HIS A 29 -0.91 2.57 -10.15
CA HIS A 29 -0.14 3.43 -9.24
C HIS A 29 1.37 3.12 -9.22
N TYR A 30 1.77 1.90 -9.59
CA TYR A 30 3.17 1.44 -9.58
C TYR A 30 3.37 0.27 -10.53
N ILE A 31 4.62 -0.03 -10.90
CA ILE A 31 4.97 -1.24 -11.63
C ILE A 31 5.34 -2.35 -10.63
N PRO A 32 4.59 -3.47 -10.56
CA PRO A 32 5.03 -4.61 -9.74
C PRO A 32 6.28 -5.22 -10.37
N ILE A 33 7.23 -5.67 -9.56
CA ILE A 33 8.42 -6.41 -10.01
C ILE A 33 8.60 -7.67 -9.16
N LEU A 34 9.31 -8.67 -9.69
CA LEU A 34 9.57 -9.90 -8.97
C LEU A 34 10.46 -9.63 -7.74
N PRO A 35 10.27 -10.36 -6.61
CA PRO A 35 11.09 -10.19 -5.41
C PRO A 35 12.59 -10.41 -5.66
N GLY A 36 12.94 -11.27 -6.62
CA GLY A 36 14.32 -11.51 -7.06
C GLY A 36 14.85 -10.50 -8.07
N LEU A 37 14.07 -9.47 -8.42
CA LEU A 37 14.41 -8.38 -9.36
C LEU A 37 14.77 -8.82 -10.78
N SER A 38 14.51 -10.07 -11.15
CA SER A 38 14.91 -10.64 -12.44
C SER A 38 14.22 -9.99 -13.64
N ASP A 39 13.06 -9.35 -13.43
CA ASP A 39 12.29 -8.62 -14.44
C ASP A 39 12.47 -7.10 -14.36
N LEU A 40 13.31 -6.59 -13.45
CA LEU A 40 13.47 -5.15 -13.22
C LEU A 40 13.97 -4.43 -14.46
N LEU A 41 15.05 -4.92 -15.08
CA LEU A 41 15.66 -4.27 -16.25
C LEU A 41 14.66 -4.18 -17.42
N GLN A 42 13.94 -5.27 -17.69
CA GLN A 42 12.91 -5.30 -18.72
C GLN A 42 11.83 -4.24 -18.49
N LYS A 43 11.38 -4.09 -17.24
CA LYS A 43 10.32 -3.14 -16.88
C LYS A 43 10.81 -1.69 -16.88
N VAL A 44 12.08 -1.44 -16.59
CA VAL A 44 12.72 -0.13 -16.76
C VAL A 44 12.78 0.24 -18.25
N GLU A 45 13.20 -0.68 -19.13
CA GLU A 45 13.23 -0.44 -20.57
C GLU A 45 11.82 -0.19 -21.12
N TRP A 46 10.82 -0.93 -20.64
CA TRP A 46 9.42 -0.65 -20.97
C TRP A 46 9.02 0.79 -20.59
N ALA A 47 9.32 1.22 -19.35
CA ALA A 47 8.96 2.55 -18.87
C ALA A 47 9.65 3.66 -19.68
N ARG A 48 10.91 3.47 -20.10
CA ARG A 48 11.63 4.39 -20.99
C ARG A 48 10.99 4.49 -22.37
N ALA A 49 10.53 3.36 -22.92
CA ALA A 49 9.87 3.33 -24.22
C ALA A 49 8.42 3.88 -24.18
N HIS A 50 7.79 3.91 -23.00
CA HIS A 50 6.40 4.33 -22.78
C HIS A 50 6.31 5.53 -21.82
N ASP A 51 7.11 6.57 -22.06
CA ASP A 51 7.29 7.71 -21.14
C ASP A 51 5.97 8.37 -20.70
N ALA A 52 5.04 8.59 -21.65
CA ALA A 52 3.75 9.18 -21.34
C ALA A 52 2.90 8.31 -20.40
N GLU A 53 2.89 6.98 -20.62
CA GLU A 53 2.16 6.03 -19.78
C GLU A 53 2.79 5.89 -18.40
N ALA A 54 4.13 5.80 -18.37
CA ALA A 54 4.92 5.79 -17.15
C ALA A 54 4.66 7.05 -16.30
N ARG A 55 4.61 8.23 -16.93
CA ARG A 55 4.32 9.49 -16.25
C ARG A 55 2.91 9.55 -15.69
N MET A 56 1.90 9.13 -16.47
CA MET A 56 0.53 9.08 -15.96
C MET A 56 0.40 8.13 -14.75
N MET A 57 1.09 7.00 -14.77
CA MET A 57 1.12 6.06 -13.65
C MET A 57 1.81 6.67 -12.42
N GLN A 58 2.94 7.36 -12.62
CA GLN A 58 3.64 8.09 -11.58
C GLN A 58 2.76 9.17 -10.94
N GLU A 59 2.04 9.95 -11.75
CA GLU A 59 1.16 11.03 -11.28
C GLU A 59 0.00 10.47 -10.45
N ARG A 60 -0.65 9.39 -10.91
CA ARG A 60 -1.70 8.71 -10.14
C ARG A 60 -1.16 8.11 -8.84
N GLY A 61 -0.02 7.43 -8.90
CA GLY A 61 0.64 6.84 -7.72
C GLY A 61 1.00 7.89 -6.67
N ARG A 62 1.48 9.06 -7.11
CA ARG A 62 1.72 10.20 -6.25
C ARG A 62 0.44 10.73 -5.62
N ALA A 63 -0.60 10.97 -6.43
CA ALA A 63 -1.87 11.52 -5.95
C ALA A 63 -2.54 10.63 -4.89
N VAL A 64 -2.51 9.30 -5.07
CA VAL A 64 -3.05 8.38 -4.06
C VAL A 64 -2.19 8.36 -2.80
N ALA A 65 -0.86 8.37 -2.92
CA ALA A 65 0.04 8.39 -1.77
C ALA A 65 -0.13 9.68 -0.93
N GLU A 66 -0.25 10.84 -1.58
CA GLU A 66 -0.51 12.12 -0.92
C GLU A 66 -1.84 12.13 -0.16
N ARG A 67 -2.81 11.30 -0.58
CA ARG A 67 -4.11 11.17 0.10
C ARG A 67 -4.09 10.14 1.24
N VAL A 68 -3.51 8.96 1.02
CA VAL A 68 -3.70 7.80 1.91
C VAL A 68 -2.49 7.48 2.78
N MET A 69 -1.32 8.05 2.50
CA MET A 69 -0.09 7.82 3.27
C MET A 69 0.26 9.03 4.14
N THR A 70 -0.75 9.61 4.78
CA THR A 70 -0.61 10.74 5.70
C THR A 70 -0.65 10.26 7.15
N ASP A 71 -0.05 11.03 8.07
CA ASP A 71 -0.09 10.72 9.50
C ASP A 71 -1.55 10.65 10.00
N ALA A 72 -2.42 11.56 9.55
CA ALA A 72 -3.84 11.54 9.88
C ALA A 72 -4.55 10.26 9.41
N GLN A 73 -4.23 9.76 8.22
CA GLN A 73 -4.80 8.52 7.70
C GLN A 73 -4.28 7.30 8.48
N ASN A 74 -2.99 7.29 8.83
CA ASN A 74 -2.40 6.26 9.67
C ASN A 74 -3.07 6.23 11.04
N ASP A 75 -3.22 7.38 11.69
CA ASP A 75 -3.89 7.51 12.98
C ASP A 75 -5.33 6.99 12.91
N CYS A 76 -6.07 7.36 11.86
CA CYS A 76 -7.45 6.90 11.66
C CYS A 76 -7.52 5.37 11.52
N TYR A 77 -6.66 4.79 10.67
CA TYR A 77 -6.63 3.34 10.44
C TYR A 77 -6.27 2.57 11.72
N PHE A 78 -5.18 2.96 12.38
CA PHE A 78 -4.73 2.25 13.59
C PHE A 78 -5.69 2.44 14.76
N PHE A 79 -6.30 3.62 14.91
CA PHE A 79 -7.33 3.84 15.91
C PHE A 79 -8.54 2.91 15.71
N ALA A 80 -9.07 2.85 14.49
CA ALA A 80 -10.20 1.96 14.16
C ALA A 80 -9.85 0.49 14.35
N LEU A 81 -8.66 0.07 13.90
CA LEU A 81 -8.16 -1.29 14.05
C LEU A 81 -8.07 -1.71 15.52
N LEU A 82 -7.47 -0.87 16.37
CA LEU A 82 -7.28 -1.18 17.79
C LEU A 82 -8.60 -1.20 18.56
N LEU A 83 -9.55 -0.32 18.21
CA LEU A 83 -10.90 -0.34 18.80
C LEU A 83 -11.66 -1.62 18.47
N GLU A 84 -11.65 -2.04 17.20
CA GLU A 84 -12.32 -3.27 16.80
C GLU A 84 -11.65 -4.50 17.42
N TRP A 85 -10.33 -4.51 17.50
CA TRP A 85 -9.61 -5.57 18.20
C TRP A 85 -10.00 -5.63 19.70
N ALA A 86 -10.08 -4.49 20.38
CA ALA A 86 -10.50 -4.43 21.78
C ALA A 86 -11.92 -4.98 21.97
N ARG A 87 -12.85 -4.65 21.07
CA ARG A 87 -14.23 -5.16 21.05
C ARG A 87 -14.26 -6.69 20.91
N LEU A 88 -13.48 -7.25 20.00
CA LEU A 88 -13.38 -8.70 19.79
C LEU A 88 -12.79 -9.42 21.01
N GLN A 89 -11.78 -8.83 21.65
CA GLN A 89 -11.19 -9.38 22.88
C GLN A 89 -12.19 -9.41 24.04
N GLU A 90 -13.02 -8.38 24.16
CA GLU A 90 -14.07 -8.34 25.17
C GLU A 90 -15.16 -9.38 24.92
N MET A 91 -15.63 -9.51 23.68
CA MET A 91 -16.59 -10.55 23.29
C MET A 91 -16.06 -11.95 23.59
N ALA A 92 -14.80 -12.22 23.25
CA ALA A 92 -14.16 -13.50 23.51
C ALA A 92 -14.09 -13.81 25.02
N ARG A 93 -13.72 -12.83 25.85
CA ARG A 93 -13.75 -12.96 27.31
C ARG A 93 -15.15 -13.25 27.82
N ASN A 94 -16.15 -12.49 27.40
CA ASN A 94 -17.52 -12.66 27.88
C ASN A 94 -18.12 -14.02 27.49
N ALA A 95 -17.81 -14.50 26.27
CA ALA A 95 -18.20 -15.84 25.83
C ALA A 95 -17.58 -16.94 26.70
N SER A 96 -16.30 -16.81 27.08
CA SER A 96 -15.63 -17.79 27.96
C SER A 96 -16.21 -17.85 29.37
N VAL A 97 -16.73 -16.72 29.90
CA VAL A 97 -17.38 -16.67 31.22
C VAL A 97 -18.77 -17.29 31.19
N SER A 98 -19.49 -17.21 30.07
CA SER A 98 -20.85 -17.77 29.94
C SER A 98 -20.93 -19.30 29.78
N LEU A 99 -19.79 -19.96 29.52
CA LEU A 99 -19.69 -21.40 29.28
C LEU A 99 -19.11 -22.19 30.48
N GLY A 100 -18.80 -21.52 31.58
CA GLY A 100 -18.37 -22.13 32.86
C GLY A 100 -19.40 -21.88 33.96
#